data_AF-A0A653PZY0-F1
#
_entry.id   AF-A0A653PZY0-F1
#
_cell.length_a   1.000
_cell.length_b   1.000
_cell.length_c   1.000
_cell.angle_alpha   90.00
_cell.angle_beta   90.00
_cell.angle_gamma   90.00
#
_symmetry.space_group_name_H-M   'P 1'
#
loop_
_entity.id
_entity.type
_entity.pdbx_description
1 polymer ?
#
loop_
_entity_poly.entity_id
_entity_poly.type
_entity_poly.pdbx_seq_one_letter_code
_entity_poly.pdbx_strand_id
1 'polypeptide(L)'
;MTTARQIRQLFAPLLAENPDIVLRKNYIYLKPVSHVHRCIGIGRSGGRDAFIVRAAVNFTFNLSGALWEWPLGIRGYGWRWSDPDMPGLFKRLVDQELTQLRALTTLEAFAKFASRDMTFMTSPLYGHKDCQLRVDIALGNLDKALVDCRELDRLRGPPPHTEYFAQLWSRVVDPALPLLERRDVSGLTNLLREWQATYIEVTGLGLSFKPTPFPLELAAGP
;
A
#
# COMPACT_ATOMS: atom_id res chain seq x y z
N MET A 1 -6.42 26.27 1.93
CA MET A 1 -6.73 24.83 1.95
C MET A 1 -6.34 24.31 0.58
N THR A 2 -5.53 23.26 0.49
CA THR A 2 -5.13 22.69 -0.80
C THR A 2 -6.35 22.27 -1.62
N THR A 3 -6.48 22.80 -2.82
CA THR A 3 -7.60 22.54 -3.73
C THR A 3 -7.25 21.48 -4.77
N ALA A 4 -8.27 20.80 -5.31
CA ALA A 4 -8.09 19.89 -6.44
C ALA A 4 -7.47 20.57 -7.66
N ARG A 5 -7.73 21.86 -7.88
CA ARG A 5 -7.11 22.65 -8.95
C ARG A 5 -5.60 22.78 -8.75
N GLN A 6 -5.16 23.16 -7.54
CA GLN A 6 -3.73 23.28 -7.22
C GLN A 6 -3.01 21.95 -7.40
N ILE A 7 -3.60 20.85 -6.93
CA ILE A 7 -3.05 19.49 -7.10
C ILE A 7 -2.88 19.14 -8.58
N ARG A 8 -3.93 19.35 -9.39
CA ARG A 8 -3.88 19.05 -10.83
C ARG A 8 -2.82 19.88 -11.55
N GLN A 9 -2.72 21.17 -11.21
CA GLN A 9 -1.71 22.05 -11.80
C GLN A 9 -0.30 21.60 -11.44
N LEU A 10 -0.07 21.22 -10.18
CA LEU A 10 1.24 20.80 -9.71
C LEU A 10 1.69 19.44 -10.32
N PHE A 11 0.75 18.50 -10.50
CA PHE A 11 1.04 17.22 -11.15
C PHE A 11 1.03 17.27 -12.69
N ALA A 12 0.49 18.31 -13.32
CA ALA A 12 0.33 18.35 -14.78
C ALA A 12 1.64 18.12 -15.57
N PRO A 13 2.78 18.76 -15.23
CA PRO A 13 4.04 18.52 -15.94
C PRO A 13 4.50 17.07 -15.82
N LEU A 14 4.37 16.48 -14.62
CA LEU A 14 4.74 15.08 -14.37
C LEU A 14 3.90 14.12 -15.21
N LEU A 15 2.58 14.36 -15.29
CA LEU A 15 1.66 13.53 -16.09
C LEU A 15 1.96 13.60 -17.59
N ALA A 16 2.41 14.75 -18.07
CA ALA A 16 2.78 14.94 -19.48
C ALA A 16 4.07 14.17 -19.85
N GLU A 17 5.04 14.11 -18.93
CA GLU A 17 6.35 13.51 -19.17
C GLU A 17 6.41 12.00 -18.83
N ASN A 18 5.49 11.51 -18.00
CA ASN A 18 5.50 10.15 -17.47
C ASN A 18 4.20 9.41 -17.86
N PRO A 19 4.16 8.69 -19.01
CA PRO A 19 2.94 8.01 -19.46
C PRO A 19 2.53 6.83 -18.56
N ASP A 20 3.46 6.38 -17.72
CA ASP A 20 3.28 5.31 -16.75
C ASP A 20 2.63 5.77 -15.44
N ILE A 21 2.33 7.05 -15.24
CA ILE A 21 1.56 7.52 -14.07
C ILE A 21 0.12 7.89 -14.41
N VAL A 22 -0.74 7.90 -13.39
CA VAL A 22 -2.12 8.36 -13.49
C VAL A 22 -2.50 9.14 -12.24
N LEU A 23 -3.20 10.25 -12.41
CA LEU A 23 -3.77 11.02 -11.30
C LEU A 23 -5.13 10.45 -10.89
N ARG A 24 -5.28 10.17 -9.59
CA ARG A 24 -6.52 9.77 -8.94
C ARG A 24 -6.66 10.53 -7.63
N LYS A 25 -7.70 11.35 -7.51
CA LYS A 25 -7.92 12.28 -6.39
C LYS A 25 -6.68 13.15 -6.16
N ASN A 26 -5.96 12.94 -5.07
CA ASN A 26 -4.78 13.69 -4.64
C ASN A 26 -3.47 12.88 -4.76
N TYR A 27 -3.50 11.75 -5.47
CA TYR A 27 -2.35 10.86 -5.65
C TYR A 27 -2.05 10.63 -7.13
N ILE A 28 -0.77 10.63 -7.48
CA ILE A 28 -0.31 9.97 -8.70
C ILE A 28 0.05 8.53 -8.39
N TYR A 29 -0.41 7.60 -9.20
CA TYR A 29 -0.13 6.17 -9.09
C TYR A 29 0.71 5.73 -10.29
N LEU A 30 1.70 4.88 -10.06
CA LEU A 30 2.43 4.20 -11.13
C LEU A 30 1.64 2.98 -11.65
N LYS A 31 1.64 2.84 -12.98
CA LYS A 31 1.03 1.73 -13.73
C LYS A 31 2.10 0.76 -14.24
N PRO A 32 1.75 -0.50 -14.53
CA PRO A 32 0.51 -1.15 -14.10
C PRO A 32 0.48 -1.34 -12.58
N VAL A 33 -0.73 -1.35 -12.01
CA VAL A 33 -0.96 -1.78 -10.63
C VAL A 33 -1.23 -3.27 -10.65
N SER A 34 -0.47 -4.07 -9.90
CA SER A 34 -0.68 -5.53 -9.79
C SER A 34 -0.86 -5.89 -8.30
N HIS A 35 -0.01 -6.76 -7.73
CA HIS A 35 0.01 -7.05 -6.29
C HIS A 35 0.52 -5.87 -5.44
N VAL A 36 1.20 -4.91 -6.06
CA VAL A 36 1.77 -3.72 -5.40
C VAL A 36 1.30 -2.49 -6.17
N HIS A 37 0.94 -1.44 -5.44
CA HIS A 37 0.84 -0.09 -6.01
C HIS A 37 1.86 0.83 -5.36
N ARG A 38 2.31 1.80 -6.15
CA ARG A 38 3.25 2.83 -5.74
C ARG A 38 2.64 4.17 -6.07
N CYS A 39 2.67 5.10 -5.13
CA CYS A 39 2.06 6.41 -5.33
C CYS A 39 2.79 7.53 -4.62
N ILE A 40 2.54 8.75 -5.10
CA ILE A 40 2.92 9.99 -4.42
C ILE A 40 1.65 10.81 -4.23
N GLY A 41 1.37 11.17 -2.99
CA GLY A 41 0.18 11.89 -2.57
C GLY A 41 0.46 13.30 -2.08
N ILE A 42 -0.43 14.23 -2.41
CA ILE A 42 -0.50 15.56 -1.79
C ILE A 42 -1.58 15.54 -0.72
N GLY A 43 -1.17 15.67 0.53
CA GLY A 43 -2.06 15.77 1.69
C GLY A 43 -2.25 17.20 2.17
N ARG A 44 -3.28 17.39 3.01
CA ARG A 44 -3.52 18.67 3.68
C ARG A 44 -2.59 18.83 4.88
N SER A 45 -2.24 20.07 5.19
CA SER A 45 -1.65 20.46 6.47
C SER A 45 -2.67 21.26 7.30
N GLY A 46 -2.29 21.64 8.53
CA GLY A 46 -3.08 22.58 9.34
C GLY A 46 -3.12 24.02 8.79
N GLY A 47 -2.19 24.40 7.90
CA GLY A 47 -2.09 25.74 7.34
C GLY A 47 -2.78 25.90 5.98
N ARG A 48 -3.35 27.07 5.68
CA ARG A 48 -3.98 27.34 4.38
C ARG A 48 -2.98 27.34 3.21
N ASP A 49 -1.76 27.77 3.51
CA ASP A 49 -0.65 27.91 2.57
C ASP A 49 0.26 26.67 2.54
N ALA A 50 0.10 25.72 3.46
CA ALA A 50 0.98 24.58 3.57
C ALA A 50 0.33 23.27 3.12
N PHE A 51 1.13 22.37 2.54
CA PHE A 51 0.73 21.02 2.19
C PHE A 51 1.84 20.02 2.49
N ILE A 52 1.49 18.74 2.48
CA ILE A 52 2.44 17.65 2.70
C ILE A 52 2.50 16.78 1.46
N VAL A 53 3.68 16.27 1.16
CA VAL A 53 3.87 15.31 0.07
C VAL A 53 4.43 14.05 0.67
N ARG A 54 3.84 12.92 0.31
CA ARG A 54 4.26 11.61 0.78
C ARG A 54 4.39 10.66 -0.39
N ALA A 55 5.47 9.91 -0.41
CA ALA A 55 5.55 8.72 -1.23
C ALA A 55 5.02 7.53 -0.41
N ALA A 56 4.40 6.57 -1.08
CA ALA A 56 3.86 5.38 -0.44
C ALA A 56 3.93 4.18 -1.38
N VAL A 57 4.13 3.02 -0.76
CA VAL A 57 4.03 1.71 -1.41
C VAL A 57 3.17 0.83 -0.54
N ASN A 58 2.28 0.06 -1.16
CA ASN A 58 1.43 -0.86 -0.43
C ASN A 58 0.99 -2.01 -1.35
N PHE A 59 0.59 -3.12 -0.75
CA PHE A 59 0.10 -4.29 -1.47
C PHE A 59 -1.41 -4.18 -1.70
N THR A 60 -1.88 -4.70 -2.82
CA THR A 60 -3.25 -4.47 -3.30
C THR A 60 -4.28 -5.42 -2.72
N PHE A 61 -3.94 -6.20 -1.70
CA PHE A 61 -4.84 -7.07 -0.94
C PHE A 61 -4.81 -6.71 0.56
N ASN A 62 -4.54 -5.43 0.83
CA ASN A 62 -4.53 -4.86 2.17
C ASN A 62 -5.95 -4.42 2.59
N LEU A 63 -6.32 -4.69 3.83
CA LEU A 63 -7.60 -4.37 4.47
C LEU A 63 -7.44 -3.49 5.71
N SER A 64 -6.24 -3.33 6.26
CA SER A 64 -6.01 -2.64 7.54
C SER A 64 -5.83 -1.13 7.39
N GLY A 65 -5.85 -0.62 6.15
CA GLY A 65 -5.65 0.80 5.86
C GLY A 65 -4.23 1.30 6.17
N ALA A 66 -3.30 0.43 6.57
CA ALA A 66 -1.90 0.78 6.74
C ALA A 66 -1.26 1.10 5.38
N LEU A 67 -0.47 2.17 5.31
CA LEU A 67 0.37 2.50 4.16
C LEU A 67 1.81 2.66 4.63
N TRP A 68 2.76 2.06 3.90
CA TRP A 68 4.18 2.34 4.09
C TRP A 68 4.52 3.64 3.38
N GLU A 69 4.27 4.74 4.08
CA GLU A 69 4.47 6.09 3.58
C GLU A 69 5.68 6.78 4.23
N TRP A 70 6.34 7.64 3.48
CA TRP A 70 7.43 8.50 3.95
C TRP A 70 7.30 9.91 3.36
N PRO A 71 7.74 10.94 4.09
CA PRO A 71 7.66 12.31 3.61
C PRO A 71 8.61 12.52 2.43
N LEU A 72 8.12 13.20 1.39
CA LEU A 72 8.93 13.73 0.31
C LEU A 72 9.25 15.21 0.59
N GLY A 73 10.53 15.54 0.74
CA GLY A 73 11.01 16.92 0.94
C GLY A 73 11.38 17.27 2.39
N ILE A 74 11.26 18.55 2.73
CA ILE A 74 11.89 19.16 3.91
C ILE A 74 11.11 18.82 5.19
N ARG A 75 11.78 18.16 6.15
CA ARG A 75 11.25 17.92 7.51
C ARG A 75 10.97 19.25 8.22
N GLY A 76 9.79 19.40 8.81
CA GLY A 76 9.49 20.46 9.78
C GLY A 76 8.36 21.43 9.41
N TYR A 77 8.32 21.98 8.19
CA TYR A 77 7.36 23.05 7.83
C TYR A 77 6.38 22.73 6.70
N GLY A 78 6.55 21.60 6.02
CA GLY A 78 5.75 21.24 4.85
C GLY A 78 6.05 22.14 3.64
N TRP A 79 5.45 21.80 2.51
CA TRP A 79 5.54 22.55 1.26
C TRP A 79 4.64 23.78 1.34
N ARG A 80 5.02 24.90 0.71
CA ARG A 80 4.22 26.15 0.71
C ARG A 80 3.73 26.51 -0.69
N TRP A 81 2.47 26.92 -0.81
CA TRP A 81 1.91 27.36 -2.09
C TRP A 81 2.40 28.74 -2.50
N SER A 82 2.70 29.60 -1.53
CA SER A 82 3.23 30.95 -1.72
C SER A 82 4.70 31.00 -2.14
N ASP A 83 5.43 29.89 -2.03
CA ASP A 83 6.84 29.81 -2.41
C ASP A 83 6.97 29.72 -3.95
N PRO A 84 7.61 30.70 -4.62
CA PRO A 84 7.71 30.74 -6.07
C PRO A 84 8.59 29.63 -6.66
N ASP A 85 9.57 29.11 -5.91
CA ASP A 85 10.48 28.05 -6.37
C ASP A 85 9.90 26.65 -6.15
N MET A 86 8.81 26.57 -5.37
CA MET A 86 8.19 25.31 -4.97
C MET A 86 7.83 24.40 -6.14
N PRO A 87 7.18 24.84 -7.24
CA PRO A 87 6.79 23.93 -8.31
C PRO A 87 7.99 23.24 -8.98
N GLY A 88 9.10 23.96 -9.15
CA GLY A 88 10.33 23.44 -9.74
C GLY A 88 11.03 22.43 -8.81
N LEU A 89 11.10 22.75 -7.51
CA LEU A 89 11.63 21.82 -6.51
C LEU A 89 10.75 20.56 -6.39
N PHE A 90 9.43 20.73 -6.39
CA PHE A 90 8.45 19.65 -6.33
C PHE A 90 8.67 18.66 -7.47
N LYS A 91 8.69 19.15 -8.71
CA LYS A 91 8.89 18.31 -9.88
C LYS A 91 10.18 17.50 -9.76
N ARG A 92 11.29 18.15 -9.41
CA ARG A 92 12.60 17.50 -9.28
C ARG A 92 12.61 16.38 -8.24
N LEU A 93 12.08 16.64 -7.04
CA LEU A 93 12.06 15.63 -5.98
C LEU A 93 11.10 14.48 -6.31
N VAL A 94 9.96 14.78 -6.94
CA VAL A 94 9.02 13.75 -7.40
C VAL A 94 9.63 12.90 -8.50
N ASP A 95 10.33 13.46 -9.48
CA ASP A 95 11.00 12.70 -10.55
C ASP A 95 12.07 11.74 -9.99
N GLN A 96 12.85 12.21 -9.00
CA GLN A 96 13.82 11.37 -8.29
C GLN A 96 13.14 10.20 -7.56
N GLU A 97 12.04 10.49 -6.86
CA GLU A 97 11.30 9.46 -6.12
C GLU A 97 10.58 8.48 -7.04
N LEU A 98 10.02 8.94 -8.16
CA LEU A 98 9.41 8.05 -9.17
C LEU A 98 10.40 7.01 -9.68
N THR A 99 11.69 7.34 -9.78
CA THR A 99 12.73 6.38 -10.14
C THR A 99 12.87 5.26 -9.11
N GLN A 100 12.84 5.59 -7.82
CA GLN A 100 12.88 4.59 -6.75
C GLN A 100 11.60 3.74 -6.73
N LEU A 101 10.45 4.38 -6.83
CA LEU A 101 9.15 3.69 -6.85
C LEU A 101 9.00 2.76 -8.06
N ARG A 102 9.67 3.04 -9.19
CA ARG A 102 9.69 2.15 -10.37
C ARG A 102 10.42 0.83 -10.14
N ALA A 103 11.32 0.74 -9.17
CA ALA A 103 12.00 -0.52 -8.83
C ALA A 103 11.13 -1.48 -8.00
N LEU A 104 10.02 -1.02 -7.42
CA LEU A 104 9.18 -1.78 -6.50
C LEU A 104 7.98 -2.41 -7.22
N THR A 105 8.25 -3.32 -8.18
CA THR A 105 7.22 -3.90 -9.05
C THR A 105 6.70 -5.27 -8.61
N THR A 106 7.43 -5.98 -7.76
CA THR A 106 7.04 -7.32 -7.29
C THR A 106 6.69 -7.32 -5.81
N LEU A 107 5.97 -8.35 -5.38
CA LEU A 107 5.58 -8.49 -3.98
C LEU A 107 6.79 -8.74 -3.08
N GLU A 108 7.81 -9.46 -3.56
CA GLU A 108 9.08 -9.70 -2.86
C GLU A 108 9.87 -8.39 -2.69
N ALA A 109 9.93 -7.56 -3.75
CA ALA A 109 10.57 -6.26 -3.70
C ALA A 109 9.87 -5.34 -2.68
N PHE A 110 8.54 -5.36 -2.66
CA PHE A 110 7.76 -4.67 -1.63
C PHE A 110 8.07 -5.21 -0.23
N ALA A 111 7.98 -6.52 0.01
CA ALA A 111 8.19 -7.11 1.33
C ALA A 111 9.60 -6.79 1.86
N LYS A 112 10.62 -6.90 1.01
CA LYS A 112 12.00 -6.52 1.36
C LYS A 112 12.13 -5.03 1.67
N PHE A 113 11.42 -4.17 0.95
CA PHE A 113 11.45 -2.72 1.17
C PHE A 113 10.72 -2.32 2.45
N ALA A 114 9.52 -2.84 2.67
CA ALA A 114 8.64 -2.53 3.80
C ALA A 114 9.16 -3.09 5.13
N SER A 115 10.01 -4.12 5.10
CA SER A 115 10.65 -4.69 6.29
C SER A 115 11.95 -3.99 6.70
N ARG A 116 12.39 -2.94 5.99
CA ARG A 116 13.58 -2.16 6.39
C ARG A 116 13.27 -1.33 7.63
N ASP A 117 14.29 -1.15 8.48
CA ASP A 117 14.31 -0.11 9.52
C ASP A 117 14.45 1.27 8.86
N MET A 118 13.36 1.72 8.23
CA MET A 118 13.22 3.04 7.66
C MET A 118 12.31 3.88 8.55
N THR A 119 12.46 5.21 8.49
CA THR A 119 11.51 6.15 9.10
C THR A 119 10.23 6.24 8.27
N PHE A 120 9.55 5.10 8.11
CA PHE A 120 8.14 5.12 7.73
C PHE A 120 7.38 5.96 8.75
N MET A 121 6.30 6.60 8.30
CA MET A 121 5.40 7.30 9.23
C MET A 121 4.64 6.31 10.12
N THR A 122 4.50 5.06 9.67
CA THR A 122 4.05 3.90 10.43
C THR A 122 5.24 3.10 10.98
N SER A 123 5.04 1.84 11.36
CA SER A 123 6.12 0.89 11.62
C SER A 123 6.48 0.08 10.35
N PRO A 124 7.65 -0.58 10.34
CA PRO A 124 7.99 -1.57 9.32
C PRO A 124 6.96 -2.71 9.25
N LEU A 125 6.95 -3.46 8.14
CA LEU A 125 5.96 -4.51 7.87
C LEU A 125 5.86 -5.56 8.99
N TYR A 126 6.99 -5.96 9.57
CA TYR A 126 7.02 -6.93 10.67
C TYR A 126 6.30 -6.43 11.94
N GLY A 127 6.13 -5.11 12.10
CA GLY A 127 5.36 -4.49 13.18
C GLY A 127 3.85 -4.56 12.98
N HIS A 128 3.39 -4.98 11.80
CA HIS A 128 1.99 -5.12 11.42
C HIS A 128 1.68 -6.59 11.11
N LYS A 129 1.50 -7.42 12.15
CA LYS A 129 1.32 -8.88 12.01
C LYS A 129 0.19 -9.29 11.07
N ASP A 130 -0.91 -8.54 11.05
CA ASP A 130 -2.02 -8.75 10.12
C ASP A 130 -1.62 -8.54 8.65
N CYS A 131 -0.77 -7.55 8.37
CA CYS A 131 -0.24 -7.28 7.05
C CYS A 131 0.80 -8.32 6.66
N GLN A 132 1.71 -8.63 7.58
CA GLN A 132 2.75 -9.63 7.42
C GLN A 132 2.14 -11.00 7.07
N LEU A 133 1.10 -11.44 7.79
CA LEU A 133 0.35 -12.65 7.51
C LEU A 133 -0.10 -12.74 6.05
N ARG A 134 -0.77 -11.69 5.55
CA ARG A 134 -1.31 -11.68 4.18
C ARG A 134 -0.22 -11.70 3.13
N VAL A 135 0.86 -10.96 3.35
CA VAL A 135 2.04 -10.97 2.48
C VAL A 135 2.69 -12.36 2.47
N ASP A 136 2.82 -13.01 3.62
CA ASP A 136 3.37 -14.36 3.72
C ASP A 136 2.49 -15.41 3.04
N ILE A 137 1.16 -15.30 3.13
CA ILE A 137 0.24 -16.15 2.34
C ILE A 137 0.50 -15.96 0.84
N ALA A 138 0.52 -14.71 0.37
CA ALA A 138 0.70 -14.38 -1.04
C ALA A 138 2.06 -14.82 -1.61
N LEU A 139 3.12 -14.77 -0.79
CA LEU A 139 4.46 -15.26 -1.14
C LEU A 139 4.61 -16.78 -1.05
N GLY A 140 3.62 -17.50 -0.50
CA GLY A 140 3.69 -18.94 -0.28
C GLY A 140 4.45 -19.38 0.97
N ASN A 141 4.74 -18.46 1.90
CA ASN A 141 5.36 -18.73 3.19
C ASN A 141 4.33 -19.30 4.20
N LEU A 142 3.66 -20.40 3.83
CA LEU A 142 2.45 -20.89 4.53
C LEU A 142 2.71 -21.29 5.98
N ASP A 143 3.89 -21.83 6.29
CA ASP A 143 4.25 -22.19 7.67
C ASP A 143 4.35 -20.96 8.58
N LYS A 144 4.99 -19.90 8.09
CA LYS A 144 5.07 -18.63 8.81
C LYS A 144 3.69 -17.97 8.95
N ALA A 145 2.93 -17.97 7.87
CA ALA A 145 1.56 -17.47 7.87
C ALA A 145 0.69 -18.20 8.90
N LEU A 146 0.79 -19.54 9.01
CA LEU A 146 0.03 -20.31 10.00
C LEU A 146 0.42 -19.94 11.43
N VAL A 147 1.70 -19.73 11.72
CA VAL A 147 2.17 -19.28 13.04
C VAL A 147 1.57 -17.92 13.39
N ASP A 148 1.71 -16.94 12.50
CA ASP A 148 1.19 -15.58 12.72
C ASP A 148 -0.34 -15.57 12.84
N CYS A 149 -1.05 -16.36 12.02
CA CYS A 149 -2.51 -16.47 12.08
C CYS A 149 -2.99 -17.05 13.42
N ARG A 150 -2.32 -18.09 13.93
CA ARG A 150 -2.63 -18.68 15.25
C ARG A 150 -2.31 -17.72 16.40
N GLU A 151 -1.26 -16.92 16.28
CA GLU A 151 -0.97 -15.89 17.27
C GLU A 151 -2.06 -14.82 17.30
N LEU A 152 -2.46 -14.30 16.14
CA LEU A 152 -3.56 -13.34 16.03
C LEU A 152 -4.88 -13.92 16.56
N ASP A 153 -5.14 -15.21 16.33
CA ASP A 153 -6.31 -15.89 16.88
C ASP A 153 -6.25 -16.00 18.41
N ARG A 154 -5.09 -16.34 18.99
CA ARG A 154 -4.91 -16.38 20.46
C ARG A 154 -5.06 -15.03 21.14
N LEU A 155 -4.76 -13.94 20.43
CA LEU A 155 -4.96 -12.58 20.93
C LEU A 155 -6.45 -12.18 20.96
N ARG A 156 -7.36 -13.05 20.50
CA ARG A 156 -8.81 -12.87 20.62
C ARG A 156 -9.22 -12.96 22.09
N GLY A 157 -9.34 -11.78 22.71
CA GLY A 157 -9.93 -11.64 24.04
C GLY A 157 -11.46 -11.84 24.03
N PRO A 158 -12.15 -11.59 25.15
CA PRO A 158 -13.61 -11.51 25.16
C PRO A 158 -14.11 -10.23 24.46
N PRO A 159 -15.33 -10.24 23.89
CA PRO A 159 -15.96 -9.06 23.31
C PRO A 159 -16.36 -8.03 24.40
N PRO A 160 -16.59 -6.76 24.03
CA PRO A 160 -16.55 -6.21 22.67
C PRO A 160 -15.14 -5.88 22.20
N HIS A 161 -14.95 -6.01 20.89
CA HIS A 161 -13.71 -5.64 20.22
C HIS A 161 -13.84 -4.27 19.56
N THR A 162 -12.71 -3.57 19.38
CA THR A 162 -12.71 -2.40 18.51
C THR A 162 -13.05 -2.83 17.08
N GLU A 163 -13.61 -1.92 16.28
CA GLU A 163 -13.98 -2.19 14.89
C GLU A 163 -12.81 -2.77 14.08
N TYR A 164 -11.61 -2.23 14.30
CA TYR A 164 -10.38 -2.73 13.67
C TYR A 164 -10.15 -4.22 13.95
N PHE A 165 -10.17 -4.63 15.23
CA PHE A 165 -9.91 -6.02 15.59
C PHE A 165 -11.06 -6.95 15.17
N ALA A 166 -12.31 -6.49 15.24
CA ALA A 166 -13.45 -7.24 14.73
C ALA A 166 -13.32 -7.53 13.22
N GLN A 167 -12.89 -6.53 12.43
CA GLN A 167 -12.61 -6.71 10.99
C GLN A 167 -11.40 -7.61 10.75
N LEU A 168 -10.34 -7.48 11.55
CA LEU A 168 -9.17 -8.35 11.46
C LEU A 168 -9.54 -9.83 11.61
N TRP A 169 -10.28 -10.19 12.67
CA TRP A 169 -10.65 -11.58 12.88
C TRP A 169 -11.62 -12.08 11.82
N SER A 170 -12.73 -11.37 11.60
CA SER A 170 -13.79 -11.82 10.68
C SER A 170 -13.36 -11.88 9.22
N ARG A 171 -12.48 -10.98 8.76
CA ARG A 171 -12.09 -10.89 7.34
C ARG A 171 -10.74 -11.51 7.03
N VAL A 172 -9.90 -11.75 8.05
CA VAL A 172 -8.55 -12.29 7.85
C VAL A 172 -8.38 -13.61 8.57
N VAL A 173 -8.48 -13.64 9.91
CA VAL A 173 -8.13 -14.82 10.70
C VAL A 173 -9.12 -15.96 10.49
N ASP A 174 -10.42 -15.70 10.64
CA ASP A 174 -11.48 -16.71 10.51
C ASP A 174 -11.49 -17.41 9.14
N PRO A 175 -11.37 -16.71 8.00
CA PRO A 175 -11.30 -17.38 6.70
C PRO A 175 -9.91 -17.99 6.42
N ALA A 176 -8.80 -17.37 6.85
CA ALA A 176 -7.47 -17.85 6.49
C ALA A 176 -7.02 -19.07 7.31
N LEU A 177 -7.34 -19.13 8.61
CA LEU A 177 -6.86 -20.18 9.50
C LEU A 177 -7.19 -21.61 9.02
N PRO A 178 -8.46 -21.98 8.73
CA PRO A 178 -8.77 -23.34 8.29
C PRO A 178 -8.13 -23.69 6.93
N LEU A 179 -7.93 -22.70 6.05
CA LEU A 179 -7.26 -22.89 4.77
C LEU A 179 -5.76 -23.14 4.95
N LEU A 180 -5.12 -22.38 5.85
CA LEU A 180 -3.71 -22.56 6.22
C LEU A 180 -3.46 -23.92 6.86
N GLU A 181 -4.34 -24.38 7.75
CA GLU A 181 -4.23 -25.69 8.41
C GLU A 181 -4.30 -26.85 7.41
N ARG A 182 -5.10 -26.71 6.36
CA ARG A 182 -5.25 -27.70 5.29
C ARG A 182 -4.23 -27.53 4.15
N ARG A 183 -3.42 -26.47 4.19
CA ARG A 183 -2.58 -26.01 3.07
C ARG A 183 -3.38 -25.91 1.77
N ASP A 184 -4.63 -25.42 1.85
CA ASP A 184 -5.51 -25.26 0.70
C ASP A 184 -5.07 -24.05 -0.14
N VAL A 185 -4.13 -24.30 -1.06
CA VAL A 185 -3.59 -23.29 -1.97
C VAL A 185 -4.69 -22.61 -2.80
N SER A 186 -5.68 -23.39 -3.25
CA SER A 186 -6.77 -22.87 -4.08
C SER A 186 -7.67 -21.94 -3.26
N GLY A 187 -8.04 -22.36 -2.05
CA GLY A 187 -8.80 -21.53 -1.11
C GLY A 187 -8.07 -20.25 -0.73
N LEU A 188 -6.77 -20.34 -0.40
CA LEU A 188 -5.95 -19.17 -0.06
C LEU A 188 -5.83 -18.19 -1.24
N THR A 189 -5.69 -18.71 -2.46
CA THR A 189 -5.66 -17.91 -3.68
C THR A 189 -6.97 -17.16 -3.90
N ASN A 190 -8.11 -17.83 -3.72
CA ASN A 190 -9.42 -17.20 -3.83
C ASN A 190 -9.59 -16.09 -2.78
N LEU A 191 -9.19 -16.36 -1.54
CA LEU A 191 -9.22 -15.38 -0.45
C LEU A 191 -8.35 -14.14 -0.75
N LEU A 192 -7.14 -14.33 -1.27
CA LEU A 192 -6.28 -13.23 -1.71
C LEU A 192 -6.92 -12.40 -2.83
N ARG A 193 -7.57 -13.05 -3.80
CA ARG A 193 -8.27 -12.38 -4.91
C ARG A 193 -9.48 -11.58 -4.42
N GLU A 194 -10.23 -12.08 -3.44
CA GLU A 194 -11.35 -11.35 -2.82
C GLU A 194 -10.89 -10.09 -2.09
N TRP A 195 -9.82 -10.20 -1.29
CA TRP A 195 -9.20 -9.04 -0.65
C TRP A 195 -8.68 -8.04 -1.68
N GLN A 196 -8.09 -8.55 -2.77
CA GLN A 196 -7.59 -7.70 -3.84
C GLN A 196 -8.71 -6.96 -4.57
N ALA A 197 -9.81 -7.64 -4.89
CA ALA A 197 -10.97 -7.03 -5.52
C ALA A 197 -11.54 -5.89 -4.65
N THR A 198 -11.70 -6.14 -3.34
CA THR A 198 -12.15 -5.12 -2.39
C THR A 198 -11.23 -3.89 -2.40
N TYR A 199 -9.92 -4.12 -2.36
CA TYR A 199 -8.95 -3.02 -2.34
C TYR A 199 -9.00 -2.17 -3.61
N ILE A 200 -9.04 -2.83 -4.78
CA ILE A 200 -9.06 -2.16 -6.08
C ILE A 200 -10.35 -1.36 -6.26
N GLU A 201 -11.48 -1.87 -5.76
CA GLU A 201 -12.76 -1.15 -5.73
C GLU A 201 -12.68 0.10 -4.85
N VAL A 202 -12.29 -0.05 -3.57
CA VAL A 202 -12.24 1.06 -2.60
C VAL A 202 -11.27 2.15 -3.04
N THR A 203 -10.15 1.79 -3.67
CA THR A 203 -9.14 2.75 -4.14
C THR A 203 -9.46 3.36 -5.51
N GLY A 204 -10.40 2.79 -6.26
CA GLY A 204 -10.73 3.24 -7.61
C GLY A 204 -9.61 3.00 -8.64
N LEU A 205 -8.77 1.99 -8.40
CA LEU A 205 -7.62 1.66 -9.25
C LEU A 205 -7.95 0.67 -10.38
N GLY A 206 -9.22 0.27 -10.54
CA GLY A 206 -9.64 -0.76 -11.50
C GLY A 206 -9.11 -0.58 -12.92
N LEU A 207 -9.15 0.65 -13.46
CA LEU A 207 -8.64 0.94 -14.83
C LEU A 207 -7.12 0.81 -14.99
N SER A 208 -6.38 0.78 -13.89
CA SER A 208 -4.91 0.66 -13.86
C SER A 208 -4.46 -0.69 -13.33
N PHE A 209 -5.40 -1.51 -12.86
CA PHE A 209 -5.14 -2.82 -12.32
C PHE A 209 -4.95 -3.84 -13.43
N LYS A 210 -3.85 -4.59 -13.36
CA LYS A 210 -3.54 -5.72 -14.23
C LYS A 210 -3.41 -6.97 -13.35
N PRO A 211 -4.38 -7.89 -13.39
CA PRO A 211 -4.30 -9.14 -12.66
C PRO A 211 -3.06 -9.93 -13.06
N THR A 212 -2.39 -10.52 -12.07
CA THR A 212 -1.27 -11.45 -12.24
C THR A 212 -1.44 -12.59 -11.24
N PRO A 213 -0.94 -13.80 -11.53
CA PRO A 213 -0.91 -14.88 -10.54
C PRO A 213 -0.10 -14.48 -9.32
N PHE A 214 -0.60 -14.79 -8.13
CA PHE A 214 0.17 -14.65 -6.90
C PHE A 214 1.37 -15.62 -6.90
N PRO A 215 2.50 -15.26 -6.26
CA PRO A 215 3.65 -16.17 -6.14
C PRO A 215 3.29 -17.54 -5.55
N LEU A 216 2.35 -17.60 -4.60
CA LEU A 216 1.78 -18.86 -4.08
C LEU A 216 1.25 -19.79 -5.18
N GLU A 217 0.57 -19.23 -6.19
CA GLU A 217 0.02 -20.01 -7.32
C GLU A 217 1.12 -20.61 -8.19
N LEU A 218 2.26 -19.91 -8.31
CA LEU A 218 3.38 -20.35 -9.13
C LEU A 218 4.23 -21.42 -8.42
N ALA A 219 4.31 -21.37 -7.09
CA ALA A 219 5.05 -22.34 -6.30
C ALA A 219 4.36 -23.71 -6.22
N ALA A 220 3.04 -23.75 -6.42
CA ALA A 220 2.26 -24.99 -6.33
C ALA A 220 2.39 -25.90 -7.57
N GLY A 221 2.95 -25.40 -8.68
CA GLY A 221 2.96 -26.11 -9.97
C GLY A 221 1.56 -26.27 -10.59
N PRO A 222 1.45 -26.50 -11.91
CA PRO A 222 0.18 -26.87 -12.53
C PRO A 222 -0.33 -28.25 -12.08
#